data_AF-A0A968GNC5-F1
#
_entry.id   AF-A0A968GNC5-F1
#
_cell.length_a   1.000
_cell.length_b   1.000
_cell.length_c   1.000
_cell.angle_alpha   90.00
_cell.angle_beta   90.00
_cell.angle_gamma   90.00
#
_symmetry.space_group_name_H-M   'P 1'
#
loop_
_entity.id
_entity.type
_entity.pdbx_description
1 polymer ?
#
loop_
_entity_poly.entity_id
_entity_poly.type
_entity_poly.pdbx_seq_one_letter_code
_entity_poly.pdbx_strand_id
1 'polypeptide(L)'
;MGKYLSTHRINKSHIFVGLIWILLWILPWGKSLALDSGPYLKFFVDVLKLGIALGMFILPGALLYILLGRGDDSPFGLCEVLPVGFALSVAIASLIGILGRALGFSFLVVRIIFALSGLGVLALLMLHKPNLDLRRLGLVDSIRGLVTNIPLLLALLLATSVAFNGYQFFIDDTSYGAYLMNWRHSAHLGFFNIVHQMNVAEQSRFWLALYPMGQALLADLSGIPGVLLLSNYLELFLVPLAVVTAYWFARVLGLSRRMAGVSVLVQILFYVLMIDESWPVGFWFFQNMAEDKVSATFLLAPVLFSFILKFLQSPNRNNLTLAFLIGIGLMLTHPVILFLACVVSAGLAGIAWLLGKTDWWKLLQLAVIFILLLLPYVAIRRFDRYSQAIPFDAESVITTFQAERYVNVINDRFYGLNPETLMLLNIPQESGFYPAFQIFRLVPVVLLLFALILALLKIKDGPLYWYVAACILLVAFAAIPYTGWALGYFISARMMSRVAWFSPLGLEGALAIKHIL
;
A
#
# COMPACT_ATOMS: atom_id res chain seq x y z
N MET A 1 24.54 -13.55 44.25
CA MET A 1 23.21 -12.94 44.00
C MET A 1 23.26 -11.40 44.08
N GLY A 2 24.24 -10.77 43.41
CA GLY A 2 24.52 -9.31 43.58
C GLY A 2 25.17 -8.64 42.36
N LYS A 3 24.87 -9.12 41.14
CA LYS A 3 25.43 -8.58 39.88
C LYS A 3 24.38 -8.19 38.82
N TYR A 4 23.11 -8.07 39.22
CA TYR A 4 21.98 -7.74 38.33
C TYR A 4 21.32 -6.38 38.63
N LEU A 5 22.01 -5.48 39.32
CA LEU A 5 21.63 -4.07 39.43
C LEU A 5 22.58 -3.23 38.59
N SER A 6 22.69 -3.53 37.30
CA SER A 6 23.14 -2.50 36.36
C SER A 6 21.98 -1.53 36.22
N THR A 7 22.15 -0.33 36.76
CA THR A 7 21.22 0.78 36.60
C THR A 7 20.86 0.92 35.12
N HIS A 8 19.64 0.52 34.76
CA HIS A 8 19.06 0.77 33.44
C HIS A 8 18.92 2.28 33.29
N ARG A 9 19.95 2.91 32.73
CA ARG A 9 19.93 4.34 32.46
C ARG A 9 19.06 4.56 31.24
N ILE A 10 17.76 4.78 31.46
CA ILE A 10 16.80 5.08 30.40
C ILE A 10 17.34 6.26 29.58
N ASN A 11 17.51 6.07 28.28
CA ASN A 11 17.98 7.13 27.41
C ASN A 11 16.96 8.28 27.41
N LYS A 12 17.43 9.51 27.67
CA LYS A 12 16.62 10.74 27.70
C LYS A 12 15.85 10.98 26.40
N SER A 13 16.31 10.41 25.28
CA SER A 13 15.63 10.47 23.99
C SER A 13 14.21 9.88 24.04
N HIS A 14 14.01 8.74 24.72
CA HIS A 14 12.69 8.12 24.82
C HIS A 14 11.69 9.00 25.59
N ILE A 15 12.12 9.57 26.72
CA ILE A 15 11.27 10.46 27.55
C ILE A 15 10.87 11.69 26.73
N PHE A 16 11.83 12.27 26.00
CA PHE A 16 11.58 13.41 25.13
C PHE A 16 10.57 13.10 24.01
N VAL A 17 10.72 11.98 23.30
CA VAL A 17 9.76 11.52 22.28
C VAL A 17 8.38 11.29 22.89
N GLY A 18 8.32 10.70 24.09
CA GLY A 18 7.06 10.47 24.80
C GLY A 18 6.34 11.77 25.19
N LEU A 19 7.08 12.77 25.67
CA LEU A 19 6.53 14.09 25.97
C LEU A 19 6.00 14.79 24.71
N ILE A 20 6.76 14.76 23.61
CA ILE A 20 6.29 15.30 22.32
C ILE A 20 5.01 14.60 21.87
N TRP A 21 4.96 13.27 21.95
CA TRP A 21 3.77 12.51 21.60
C TRP A 21 2.55 12.96 22.42
N ILE A 22 2.68 13.02 23.75
CA ILE A 22 1.60 13.47 24.63
C ILE A 22 1.14 14.89 24.28
N LEU A 23 2.08 15.82 24.09
CA LEU A 23 1.76 17.20 23.73
C LEU A 23 1.00 17.30 22.40
N LEU A 24 1.43 16.53 21.39
CA LEU A 24 0.78 16.50 20.08
C LEU A 24 -0.65 15.95 20.12
N TRP A 25 -0.99 15.08 21.06
CA TRP A 25 -2.35 14.55 21.20
C TRP A 25 -3.27 15.42 22.06
N ILE A 26 -2.71 16.22 22.97
CA ILE A 26 -3.49 17.10 23.87
C ILE A 26 -3.75 18.47 23.23
N LEU A 27 -2.76 19.02 22.53
CA LEU A 27 -2.89 20.34 21.92
C LEU A 27 -3.85 20.29 20.71
N PRO A 28 -4.86 21.16 20.61
CA PRO A 28 -5.80 21.18 19.50
C PRO A 28 -5.21 21.83 18.24
N TRP A 29 -3.94 21.56 17.91
CA TRP A 29 -3.18 22.26 16.86
C TRP A 29 -3.86 22.20 15.48
N GLY A 30 -4.52 21.09 15.13
CA GLY A 30 -5.28 20.97 13.87
C GLY A 30 -6.47 21.95 13.78
N LYS A 31 -7.09 22.27 14.92
CA LYS A 31 -8.22 23.21 15.01
C LYS A 31 -7.78 24.65 15.29
N SER A 32 -6.70 24.85 16.05
CA SER A 32 -6.24 26.16 16.52
C SER A 32 -5.46 26.97 15.47
N LEU A 33 -4.86 26.31 14.47
CA LEU A 33 -4.18 26.97 13.35
C LEU A 33 -5.17 27.32 12.22
N ALA A 34 -6.40 27.68 12.54
CA ALA A 34 -7.38 28.15 11.56
C ALA A 34 -7.11 29.64 11.28
N LEU A 35 -6.37 29.92 10.20
CA LEU A 35 -6.16 31.28 9.72
C LEU A 35 -7.21 31.58 8.64
N ASP A 36 -8.06 32.59 8.88
CA ASP A 36 -8.97 33.19 7.87
C ASP A 36 -8.20 34.04 6.85
N SER A 37 -7.06 33.53 6.41
CA SER A 37 -6.20 34.14 5.40
C SER A 37 -6.57 33.66 3.99
N GLY A 38 -5.99 34.30 2.97
CA GLY A 38 -6.23 33.94 1.56
C GLY A 38 -6.02 32.45 1.24
N PRO A 39 -6.62 31.96 0.15
CA PRO A 39 -6.75 30.52 -0.14
C PRO A 39 -5.40 29.77 -0.18
N TYR A 40 -4.34 30.42 -0.68
CA TYR A 40 -3.01 29.82 -0.76
C TYR A 40 -2.35 29.60 0.61
N LEU A 41 -2.49 30.58 1.52
CA LEU A 41 -1.92 30.44 2.87
C LEU A 41 -2.71 29.39 3.67
N LYS A 42 -4.04 29.35 3.52
CA LYS A 42 -4.87 28.30 4.11
C LYS A 42 -4.45 26.91 3.60
N PHE A 43 -4.30 26.75 2.29
CA PHE A 43 -3.82 25.49 1.69
C PHE A 43 -2.46 25.08 2.27
N PHE A 44 -1.48 26.00 2.32
CA PHE A 44 -0.16 25.72 2.88
C PHE A 44 -0.21 25.29 4.35
N VAL A 45 -1.01 25.96 5.16
CA VAL A 45 -1.22 25.62 6.58
C VAL A 45 -1.89 24.25 6.74
N ASP A 46 -2.89 23.95 5.93
CA ASP A 46 -3.59 22.66 5.94
C ASP A 46 -2.64 21.52 5.50
N VAL A 47 -1.80 21.74 4.49
CA VAL A 47 -0.72 20.80 4.12
C VAL A 47 0.22 20.55 5.30
N LEU A 48 0.68 21.60 6.01
CA LEU A 48 1.53 21.42 7.18
C LEU A 48 0.84 20.63 8.30
N LYS A 49 -0.42 20.95 8.61
CA LYS A 49 -1.22 20.21 9.60
C LYS A 49 -1.35 18.73 9.21
N LEU A 50 -1.65 18.44 7.94
CA LEU A 50 -1.74 17.07 7.48
C LEU A 50 -0.40 16.34 7.56
N GLY A 51 0.71 17.01 7.24
CA GLY A 51 2.05 16.45 7.40
C GLY A 51 2.36 16.05 8.85
N ILE A 52 1.99 16.88 9.82
CA ILE A 52 2.10 16.57 11.26
C ILE A 52 1.18 15.39 11.62
N ALA A 53 -0.09 15.43 11.18
CA ALA A 53 -1.05 14.35 11.42
C ALA A 53 -0.56 13.00 10.89
N LEU A 54 0.02 13.00 9.69
CA LEU A 54 0.56 11.81 9.05
C LEU A 54 1.81 11.30 9.79
N GLY A 55 2.70 12.20 10.22
CA GLY A 55 3.83 11.84 11.09
C GLY A 55 3.38 11.18 12.39
N MET A 56 2.34 11.72 13.03
CA MET A 56 1.73 11.11 14.22
C MET A 56 1.08 9.77 13.90
N PHE A 57 0.41 9.65 12.77
CA PHE A 57 -0.23 8.40 12.34
C PHE A 57 0.82 7.30 12.10
N ILE A 58 1.94 7.60 11.46
CA ILE A 58 3.01 6.62 11.13
C ILE A 58 3.77 6.16 12.38
N LEU A 59 3.88 7.02 13.41
CA LEU A 59 4.80 6.79 14.52
C LEU A 59 4.53 5.49 15.33
N PRO A 60 3.29 5.10 15.70
CA PRO A 60 3.05 3.84 16.41
C PRO A 60 3.57 2.62 15.65
N GLY A 61 3.31 2.53 14.34
CA GLY A 61 3.83 1.46 13.49
C GLY A 61 5.35 1.51 13.35
N ALA A 62 5.94 2.70 13.20
CA ALA A 62 7.39 2.87 13.14
C ALA A 62 8.09 2.39 14.42
N LEU A 63 7.54 2.75 15.59
CA LEU A 63 8.04 2.29 16.88
C LEU A 63 7.89 0.78 17.04
N LEU A 64 6.77 0.21 16.56
CA LEU A 64 6.54 -1.24 16.61
C LEU A 64 7.54 -1.98 15.72
N TYR A 65 7.83 -1.45 14.53
CA TYR A 65 8.87 -1.98 13.67
C TYR A 65 10.25 -1.96 14.34
N ILE A 66 10.62 -0.83 14.95
CA ILE A 66 11.90 -0.69 15.66
C ILE A 66 11.98 -1.66 16.85
N LEU A 67 10.87 -1.86 17.57
CA LEU A 67 10.79 -2.81 18.69
C LEU A 67 11.05 -4.24 18.22
N LEU A 68 10.39 -4.66 17.14
CA LEU A 68 10.49 -6.01 16.57
C LEU A 68 11.75 -6.22 15.71
N GLY A 69 12.38 -5.16 15.22
CA GLY A 69 13.62 -5.22 14.45
C GLY A 69 14.81 -5.70 15.30
N ARG A 70 15.83 -6.30 14.66
CA ARG A 70 17.07 -6.67 15.37
C ARG A 70 17.83 -5.40 15.75
N GLY A 71 18.21 -5.31 17.03
CA GLY A 71 18.63 -4.06 17.67
C GLY A 71 20.08 -3.63 17.49
N ASP A 72 20.96 -4.42 16.88
CA ASP A 72 22.38 -4.28 17.25
C ASP A 72 23.37 -3.80 16.16
N ASP A 73 23.10 -3.87 14.84
CA ASP A 73 24.19 -3.60 13.86
C ASP A 73 23.89 -2.67 12.68
N SER A 74 22.70 -2.07 12.55
CA SER A 74 22.49 -1.02 11.54
C SER A 74 21.49 0.07 11.96
N PRO A 75 21.79 1.36 11.70
CA PRO A 75 20.82 2.42 11.90
C PRO A 75 19.64 2.22 10.94
N PHE A 76 18.41 2.20 11.47
CA PHE A 76 17.22 2.19 10.65
C PHE A 76 17.18 3.45 9.76
N GLY A 77 17.11 3.26 8.44
CA GLY A 77 16.99 4.35 7.48
C GLY A 77 15.57 4.90 7.41
N LEU A 78 15.39 6.20 7.22
CA LEU A 78 14.07 6.84 7.14
C LEU A 78 13.24 6.26 5.99
N CYS A 79 13.86 5.96 4.85
CA CYS A 79 13.20 5.34 3.70
C CYS A 79 12.68 3.92 3.98
N GLU A 80 13.14 3.26 5.04
CA GLU A 80 12.60 1.97 5.50
C GLU A 80 11.54 2.16 6.59
N VAL A 81 11.82 3.04 7.57
CA VAL A 81 10.92 3.27 8.70
C VAL A 81 9.59 3.88 8.26
N LEU A 82 9.59 4.78 7.26
CA LEU A 82 8.36 5.43 6.80
C LEU A 82 7.38 4.44 6.13
N PRO A 83 7.76 3.64 5.11
CA PRO A 83 6.85 2.66 4.52
C PRO A 83 6.36 1.61 5.51
N VAL A 84 7.28 1.03 6.30
CA VAL A 84 6.93 -0.03 7.26
C VAL A 84 6.06 0.53 8.38
N GLY A 85 6.40 1.72 8.87
CA GLY A 85 5.64 2.40 9.92
C GLY A 85 4.22 2.74 9.47
N PHE A 86 4.06 3.25 8.25
CA PHE A 86 2.74 3.51 7.67
C PHE A 86 1.92 2.22 7.58
N ALA A 87 2.46 1.16 7.00
CA ALA A 87 1.75 -0.11 6.84
C ALA A 87 1.32 -0.73 8.18
N LEU A 88 2.20 -0.70 9.20
CA LEU A 88 1.87 -1.19 10.54
C LEU A 88 0.86 -0.28 11.25
N SER A 89 0.93 1.03 11.07
CA SER A 89 -0.07 1.96 11.63
C SER A 89 -1.44 1.77 11.01
N VAL A 90 -1.53 1.47 9.72
CA VAL A 90 -2.80 1.06 9.09
C VAL A 90 -3.32 -0.21 9.74
N ALA A 91 -2.48 -1.22 9.98
CA ALA A 91 -2.90 -2.44 10.67
C ALA A 91 -3.41 -2.17 12.09
N ILE A 92 -2.71 -1.34 12.88
CA ILE A 92 -3.11 -0.94 14.23
C ILE A 92 -4.45 -0.19 14.20
N ALA A 93 -4.59 0.82 13.34
CA ALA A 93 -5.82 1.60 13.23
C ALA A 93 -7.01 0.73 12.83
N SER A 94 -6.82 -0.18 11.86
CA SER A 94 -7.86 -1.10 11.42
C SER A 94 -8.23 -2.13 12.50
N LEU A 95 -7.25 -2.65 13.26
CA LEU A 95 -7.52 -3.57 14.39
C LEU A 95 -8.32 -2.89 15.50
N ILE A 96 -7.95 -1.65 15.87
CA ILE A 96 -8.72 -0.87 16.83
C ILE A 96 -10.11 -0.56 16.26
N GLY A 97 -10.19 -0.24 14.97
CA GLY A 97 -11.45 0.00 14.26
C GLY A 97 -12.40 -1.18 14.33
N ILE A 98 -11.94 -2.40 13.99
CA ILE A 98 -12.81 -3.59 14.01
C ILE A 98 -13.27 -3.92 15.43
N LEU A 99 -12.38 -3.78 16.42
CA LEU A 99 -12.73 -3.94 17.83
C LEU A 99 -13.74 -2.88 18.26
N GLY A 100 -13.55 -1.64 17.83
CA GLY A 100 -14.47 -0.54 18.10
C GLY A 100 -15.86 -0.78 17.53
N ARG A 101 -15.95 -1.29 16.30
CA ARG A 101 -17.23 -1.68 15.67
C ARG A 101 -17.89 -2.87 16.38
N ALA A 102 -17.10 -3.87 16.80
CA ALA A 102 -17.60 -5.04 17.50
C ALA A 102 -18.11 -4.75 18.92
N LEU A 103 -17.44 -3.82 19.62
CA LEU A 103 -17.74 -3.47 21.01
C LEU A 103 -18.61 -2.20 21.16
N GLY A 104 -18.98 -1.54 20.07
CA GLY A 104 -19.82 -0.34 20.12
C GLY A 104 -19.10 0.92 20.63
N PHE A 105 -17.78 1.01 20.43
CA PHE A 105 -16.98 2.15 20.89
C PHE A 105 -17.34 3.43 20.12
N SER A 106 -17.21 4.58 20.77
CA SER A 106 -17.21 5.86 20.07
C SER A 106 -15.89 6.06 19.32
N PHE A 107 -15.90 6.93 18.31
CA PHE A 107 -14.66 7.30 17.62
C PHE A 107 -13.63 7.96 18.54
N LEU A 108 -14.07 8.69 19.57
CA LEU A 108 -13.20 9.23 20.60
C LEU A 108 -12.41 8.13 21.32
N VAL A 109 -13.07 7.01 21.66
CA VAL A 109 -12.42 5.87 22.31
C VAL A 109 -11.40 5.23 21.36
N VAL A 110 -11.75 5.03 20.09
CA VAL A 110 -10.81 4.53 19.05
C VAL A 110 -9.57 5.43 18.96
N ARG A 111 -9.78 6.74 18.92
CA ARG A 111 -8.70 7.74 18.88
C ARG A 111 -7.79 7.65 20.10
N ILE A 112 -8.35 7.53 21.31
CA ILE A 112 -7.60 7.38 22.56
C ILE A 112 -6.80 6.07 22.55
N ILE A 113 -7.40 4.95 22.16
CA ILE A 113 -6.70 3.65 22.10
C ILE A 113 -5.53 3.72 21.10
N PHE A 114 -5.72 4.38 19.95
CA PHE A 114 -4.64 4.56 18.98
C PHE A 114 -3.49 5.39 19.57
N ALA A 115 -3.79 6.51 20.24
CA ALA A 115 -2.78 7.32 20.95
C ALA A 115 -2.04 6.52 22.04
N LEU A 116 -2.77 5.74 22.83
CA LEU A 116 -2.23 4.88 23.88
C LEU A 116 -1.38 3.74 23.32
N SER A 117 -1.70 3.23 22.13
CA SER A 117 -0.89 2.20 21.47
C SER A 117 0.53 2.71 21.17
N GLY A 118 0.67 3.95 20.70
CA GLY A 118 1.97 4.60 20.51
C GLY A 118 2.77 4.72 21.81
N LEU A 119 2.10 5.15 22.90
CA LEU A 119 2.73 5.22 24.23
C LEU A 119 3.14 3.84 24.75
N GLY A 120 2.27 2.84 24.58
CA GLY A 120 2.54 1.47 25.00
C GLY A 120 3.76 0.89 24.31
N VAL A 121 3.87 1.05 22.99
CA VAL A 121 5.05 0.61 22.24
C VAL A 121 6.30 1.38 22.64
N LEU A 122 6.19 2.70 22.87
CA LEU A 122 7.33 3.49 23.36
C LEU A 122 7.80 3.03 24.75
N ALA A 123 6.87 2.71 25.66
CA ALA A 123 7.20 2.16 26.96
C ALA A 123 7.88 0.79 26.84
N LEU A 124 7.39 -0.08 25.95
CA LEU A 124 8.04 -1.36 25.65
C LEU A 124 9.46 -1.17 25.08
N LEU A 125 9.67 -0.18 24.22
CA LEU A 125 11.00 0.18 23.72
C LEU A 125 11.93 0.64 24.85
N MET A 126 11.45 1.50 25.76
CA MET A 126 12.22 1.92 26.93
C MET A 126 12.65 0.73 27.80
N LEU A 127 11.79 -0.29 27.93
CA LEU A 127 12.06 -1.47 28.75
C LEU A 127 13.00 -2.47 28.06
N HIS A 128 12.79 -2.76 26.77
CA HIS A 128 13.51 -3.82 26.07
C HIS A 128 14.75 -3.31 25.32
N LYS A 129 14.81 -2.02 25.00
CA LYS A 129 15.91 -1.38 24.27
C LYS A 129 16.29 -0.02 24.91
N PRO A 130 16.62 0.03 26.22
CA PRO A 130 16.82 1.28 26.97
C PRO A 130 17.95 2.17 26.41
N ASN A 131 18.95 1.55 25.76
CA ASN A 131 20.12 2.21 25.20
C ASN A 131 19.92 2.72 23.76
N LEU A 132 18.80 2.40 23.11
CA LEU A 132 18.52 2.86 21.75
C LEU A 132 18.43 4.38 21.71
N ASP A 133 19.16 5.02 20.80
CA ASP A 133 19.04 6.46 20.58
C ASP A 133 18.12 6.74 19.38
N LEU A 134 16.85 7.04 19.66
CA LEU A 134 15.86 7.40 18.65
C LEU A 134 16.24 8.68 17.87
N ARG A 135 17.14 9.53 18.40
CA ARG A 135 17.62 10.72 17.69
C ARG A 135 18.58 10.39 16.56
N ARG A 136 19.13 9.16 16.56
CA ARG A 136 20.05 8.65 15.52
C ARG A 136 19.34 7.79 14.47
N LEU A 137 18.00 7.77 14.43
CA LEU A 137 17.28 7.38 13.22
C LEU A 137 17.83 8.30 12.12
N GLY A 138 18.62 7.75 11.19
CA GLY A 138 19.58 8.49 10.36
C GLY A 138 18.91 9.45 9.37
N LEU A 139 18.22 10.47 9.88
CA LEU A 139 17.35 11.38 9.15
C LEU A 139 18.18 12.26 8.24
N VAL A 140 19.30 12.80 8.74
CA VAL A 140 20.27 13.56 7.95
C VAL A 140 20.86 12.71 6.83
N ASP A 141 21.30 11.48 7.14
CA ASP A 141 21.88 10.58 6.14
C ASP A 141 20.84 10.10 5.11
N SER A 142 19.59 9.93 5.53
CA SER A 142 18.49 9.56 4.64
C SER A 142 18.11 10.71 3.71
N ILE A 143 17.99 11.93 4.24
CA ILE A 143 17.74 13.15 3.43
C ILE A 143 18.89 13.38 2.47
N ARG A 144 20.14 13.30 2.94
CA ARG A 144 21.33 13.38 2.09
C ARG A 144 21.31 12.29 1.01
N GLY A 145 20.97 11.06 1.38
CA GLY A 145 20.84 9.94 0.46
C GLY A 145 19.76 10.15 -0.61
N LEU A 146 18.66 10.81 -0.27
CA LEU A 146 17.59 11.18 -1.18
C LEU A 146 18.04 12.28 -2.15
N VAL A 147 18.62 13.36 -1.63
CA VAL A 147 19.07 14.51 -2.44
C VAL A 147 20.22 14.13 -3.36
N THR A 148 21.13 13.25 -2.93
CA THR A 148 22.24 12.77 -3.77
C THR A 148 21.82 11.75 -4.82
N ASN A 149 20.63 11.16 -4.70
CA ASN A 149 20.10 10.21 -5.67
C ASN A 149 19.22 10.94 -6.69
N ILE A 150 19.86 11.55 -7.68
CA ILE A 150 19.19 12.39 -8.70
C ILE A 150 17.98 11.71 -9.34
N PRO A 151 18.02 10.44 -9.80
CA PRO A 151 16.85 9.78 -10.37
C PRO A 151 15.65 9.71 -9.40
N LEU A 152 15.90 9.41 -8.12
CA LEU A 152 14.84 9.38 -7.10
C LEU A 152 14.26 10.76 -6.84
N LEU A 153 15.12 11.79 -6.78
CA LEU A 153 14.68 13.17 -6.59
C LEU A 153 13.79 13.63 -7.76
N LEU A 154 14.20 13.33 -9.00
CA LEU A 154 13.38 13.62 -10.20
C LEU A 154 12.05 12.87 -10.17
N ALA A 155 12.06 11.60 -9.76
CA ALA A 155 10.83 10.82 -9.64
C ALA A 155 9.87 11.42 -8.61
N LEU A 156 10.37 11.87 -7.45
CA LEU A 156 9.58 12.55 -6.43
C LEU A 156 9.00 13.88 -6.92
N LEU A 157 9.84 14.71 -7.56
CA LEU A 157 9.39 15.98 -8.11
C LEU A 157 8.31 15.78 -9.16
N LEU A 158 8.55 14.88 -10.13
CA LEU A 158 7.58 14.57 -11.18
C LEU A 158 6.28 14.02 -10.60
N ALA A 159 6.35 13.01 -9.73
CA ALA A 159 5.18 12.38 -9.15
C ALA A 159 4.34 13.37 -8.32
N THR A 160 4.99 14.20 -7.51
CA THR A 160 4.31 15.24 -6.71
C THR A 160 3.67 16.30 -7.61
N SER A 161 4.36 16.70 -8.68
CA SER A 161 3.84 17.69 -9.62
C SER A 161 2.60 17.18 -10.36
N VAL A 162 2.62 15.91 -10.77
CA VAL A 162 1.46 15.28 -11.44
C VAL A 162 0.30 15.11 -10.46
N ALA A 163 0.56 14.60 -9.25
CA ALA A 163 -0.48 14.47 -8.21
C ALA A 163 -1.12 15.82 -7.86
N PHE A 164 -0.33 16.90 -7.84
CA PHE A 164 -0.83 18.25 -7.58
C PHE A 164 -1.72 18.80 -8.71
N ASN A 165 -1.61 18.29 -9.95
CA ASN A 165 -2.38 18.78 -11.10
C ASN A 165 -3.52 17.83 -11.52
N GLY A 166 -3.48 16.56 -11.08
CA GLY A 166 -4.43 15.52 -11.43
C GLY A 166 -5.58 15.43 -10.44
N TYR A 167 -6.50 16.40 -10.46
CA TYR A 167 -7.71 16.33 -9.63
C TYR A 167 -8.84 15.63 -10.38
N GLN A 168 -9.24 14.46 -9.92
CA GLN A 168 -10.54 13.88 -10.24
C GLN A 168 -11.18 13.33 -8.99
N PHE A 169 -12.32 13.91 -8.62
CA PHE A 169 -13.18 13.37 -7.58
C PHE A 169 -13.89 12.15 -8.14
N PHE A 170 -13.62 10.95 -7.59
CA PHE A 170 -14.15 9.69 -8.09
C PHE A 170 -15.34 9.21 -7.25
N ILE A 171 -16.17 8.32 -7.81
CA ILE A 171 -17.42 7.88 -7.17
C ILE A 171 -17.17 7.23 -5.80
N ASP A 172 -16.11 6.42 -5.67
CA ASP A 172 -15.78 5.72 -4.42
C ASP A 172 -15.36 6.73 -3.31
N ASP A 173 -14.86 7.93 -3.64
CA ASP A 173 -14.51 8.98 -2.67
C ASP A 173 -15.73 9.47 -1.90
N THR A 174 -16.90 9.50 -2.53
CA THR A 174 -18.16 9.85 -1.83
C THR A 174 -18.52 8.81 -0.79
N SER A 175 -18.33 7.52 -1.10
CA SER A 175 -18.62 6.42 -0.19
C SER A 175 -17.65 6.45 0.99
N TYR A 176 -16.35 6.59 0.72
CA TYR A 176 -15.34 6.70 1.77
C TYR A 176 -15.49 7.97 2.61
N GLY A 177 -15.81 9.10 1.97
CA GLY A 177 -16.13 10.35 2.65
C GLY A 177 -17.34 10.21 3.59
N ALA A 178 -18.39 9.51 3.16
CA ALA A 178 -19.56 9.23 4.00
C ALA A 178 -19.20 8.34 5.21
N TYR A 179 -18.43 7.27 5.02
CA TYR A 179 -17.97 6.42 6.12
C TYR A 179 -17.10 7.15 7.11
N LEU A 180 -16.12 7.89 6.62
CA LEU A 180 -15.22 8.71 7.44
C LEU A 180 -16.03 9.72 8.27
N MET A 181 -16.95 10.45 7.64
CA MET A 181 -17.75 11.46 8.32
C MET A 181 -18.67 10.83 9.35
N ASN A 182 -19.36 9.74 9.00
CA ASN A 182 -20.23 9.02 9.91
C ASN A 182 -19.45 8.54 11.14
N TRP A 183 -18.32 7.85 10.95
CA TRP A 183 -17.54 7.32 12.06
C TRP A 183 -16.99 8.43 12.95
N ARG A 184 -16.44 9.50 12.38
CA ARG A 184 -15.89 10.63 13.16
C ARG A 184 -16.91 11.21 14.14
N HIS A 185 -18.20 11.19 13.79
CA HIS A 185 -19.29 11.73 14.60
C HIS A 185 -20.13 10.66 15.31
N SER A 186 -19.78 9.38 15.18
CA SER A 186 -20.52 8.27 15.78
C SER A 186 -20.24 8.14 17.28
N ALA A 187 -21.30 8.16 18.08
CA ALA A 187 -21.24 7.78 19.50
C ALA A 187 -21.03 6.26 19.67
N HIS A 188 -21.51 5.47 18.72
CA HIS A 188 -21.34 4.01 18.68
C HIS A 188 -20.98 3.58 17.26
N LEU A 189 -19.75 3.10 17.08
CA LEU A 189 -19.36 2.40 15.87
C LEU A 189 -20.05 1.05 15.83
N GLY A 190 -20.60 0.67 14.68
CA GLY A 190 -21.30 -0.60 14.53
C GLY A 190 -21.31 -1.07 13.08
N PHE A 191 -22.13 -2.06 12.78
CA PHE A 191 -22.31 -2.64 11.44
C PHE A 191 -23.65 -2.24 10.83
N PHE A 192 -24.16 -1.05 11.18
CA PHE A 192 -25.37 -0.49 10.59
C PHE A 192 -25.03 0.30 9.33
N ASN A 193 -25.93 0.22 8.35
CA ASN A 193 -25.82 0.94 7.09
C ASN A 193 -25.84 2.46 7.34
N ILE A 194 -24.93 3.19 6.69
CA ILE A 194 -24.77 4.64 6.86
C ILE A 194 -25.64 5.47 5.89
N VAL A 195 -26.21 4.85 4.85
CA VAL A 195 -26.95 5.52 3.76
C VAL A 195 -28.46 5.36 3.92
N HIS A 196 -28.93 4.19 4.38
CA HIS A 196 -30.35 3.89 4.53
C HIS A 196 -30.70 3.71 6.02
N GLN A 197 -31.91 4.13 6.39
CA GLN A 197 -32.52 4.18 7.74
C GLN A 197 -31.96 3.21 8.82
N MET A 198 -31.96 3.69 10.08
CA MET A 198 -31.16 3.23 11.23
C MET A 198 -31.20 1.74 11.68
N ASN A 199 -31.80 0.80 10.95
CA ASN A 199 -31.89 -0.61 11.34
C ASN A 199 -31.48 -1.63 10.26
N VAL A 200 -30.85 -1.19 9.17
CA VAL A 200 -30.36 -2.12 8.13
C VAL A 200 -28.89 -2.45 8.39
N ALA A 201 -28.54 -3.73 8.34
CA ALA A 201 -27.14 -4.16 8.40
C ALA A 201 -26.37 -3.58 7.21
N GLU A 202 -25.15 -3.14 7.47
CA GLU A 202 -24.21 -2.68 6.44
C GLU A 202 -23.92 -3.82 5.45
N GLN A 203 -23.69 -3.47 4.18
CA GLN A 203 -23.26 -4.46 3.20
C GLN A 203 -21.97 -5.14 3.66
N SER A 204 -21.94 -6.46 3.56
CA SER A 204 -20.86 -7.34 4.03
C SER A 204 -19.45 -6.91 3.56
N ARG A 205 -19.37 -6.33 2.36
CA ARG A 205 -18.13 -5.81 1.78
C ARG A 205 -17.46 -4.72 2.61
N PHE A 206 -18.22 -3.96 3.42
CA PHE A 206 -17.71 -2.88 4.25
C PHE A 206 -17.36 -3.32 5.69
N TRP A 207 -17.69 -4.55 6.08
CA TRP A 207 -17.41 -5.04 7.44
C TRP A 207 -15.92 -5.08 7.77
N LEU A 208 -15.08 -5.38 6.77
CA LEU A 208 -13.62 -5.40 6.90
C LEU A 208 -12.93 -4.22 6.21
N ALA A 209 -13.65 -3.32 5.53
CA ALA A 209 -13.06 -2.19 4.82
C ALA A 209 -12.79 -1.04 5.79
N LEU A 210 -11.72 -1.14 6.57
CA LEU A 210 -11.40 -0.23 7.67
C LEU A 210 -10.32 0.79 7.34
N TYR A 211 -9.87 0.87 6.09
CA TYR A 211 -9.02 1.95 5.65
C TYR A 211 -9.56 3.36 5.96
N PRO A 212 -10.88 3.62 5.85
CA PRO A 212 -11.44 4.92 6.22
C PRO A 212 -11.29 5.27 7.70
N MET A 213 -11.00 4.30 8.58
CA MET A 213 -10.70 4.56 9.99
C MET A 213 -9.39 5.33 10.15
N GLY A 214 -8.36 4.96 9.37
CA GLY A 214 -7.10 5.70 9.33
C GLY A 214 -7.29 7.10 8.76
N GLN A 215 -8.08 7.23 7.69
CA GLN A 215 -8.43 8.52 7.09
C GLN A 215 -9.23 9.41 8.07
N ALA A 216 -10.13 8.83 8.87
CA ALA A 216 -10.87 9.54 9.90
C ALA A 216 -9.95 10.05 11.01
N LEU A 217 -8.95 9.26 11.44
CA LEU A 217 -7.93 9.71 12.38
C LEU A 217 -7.13 10.89 11.80
N LEU A 218 -6.73 10.82 10.53
CA LEU A 218 -6.01 11.90 9.85
C LEU A 218 -6.85 13.17 9.73
N ALA A 219 -8.12 13.06 9.35
CA ALA A 219 -9.05 14.18 9.26
C ALA A 219 -9.30 14.83 10.64
N ASP A 220 -9.41 14.03 11.70
CA ASP A 220 -9.61 14.55 13.05
C ASP A 220 -8.36 15.22 13.61
N LEU A 221 -7.18 14.61 13.43
CA LEU A 221 -5.88 15.16 13.86
C LEU A 221 -5.53 16.45 13.12
N SER A 222 -5.65 16.44 11.79
CA SER A 222 -5.33 17.61 10.96
C SER A 222 -6.37 18.73 11.09
N GLY A 223 -7.60 18.41 11.48
CA GLY A 223 -8.71 19.36 11.47
C GLY A 223 -9.30 19.61 10.08
N ILE A 224 -8.79 18.95 9.03
CA ILE A 224 -9.28 19.10 7.66
C ILE A 224 -10.59 18.32 7.48
N PRO A 225 -11.63 18.89 6.84
CA PRO A 225 -12.84 18.15 6.50
C PRO A 225 -12.54 16.90 5.66
N GLY A 226 -13.19 15.78 5.95
CA GLY A 226 -12.90 14.49 5.30
C GLY A 226 -12.99 14.52 3.77
N VAL A 227 -13.99 15.22 3.22
CA VAL A 227 -14.14 15.38 1.78
C VAL A 227 -12.93 16.10 1.19
N LEU A 228 -12.47 17.20 1.80
CA LEU A 228 -11.30 17.92 1.33
C LEU A 228 -10.01 17.11 1.49
N LEU A 229 -9.90 16.34 2.57
CA LEU A 229 -8.77 15.46 2.81
C LEU A 229 -8.62 14.47 1.66
N LEU A 230 -9.69 13.78 1.29
CA LEU A 230 -9.71 12.77 0.22
C LEU A 230 -9.59 13.38 -1.18
N SER A 231 -10.10 14.59 -1.39
CA SER A 231 -10.15 15.17 -2.74
C SER A 231 -8.92 15.99 -3.11
N ASN A 232 -8.19 16.56 -2.15
CA ASN A 232 -7.16 17.57 -2.44
C ASN A 232 -5.83 17.41 -1.70
N TYR A 233 -5.80 16.73 -0.55
CA TYR A 233 -4.64 16.80 0.33
C TYR A 233 -3.92 15.47 0.51
N LEU A 234 -4.63 14.35 0.56
CA LEU A 234 -4.05 13.07 0.97
C LEU A 234 -3.10 12.50 -0.10
N GLU A 235 -3.42 12.66 -1.39
CA GLU A 235 -2.60 12.27 -2.54
C GLU A 235 -1.21 12.90 -2.49
N LEU A 236 -1.14 14.18 -2.10
CA LEU A 236 0.11 14.93 -2.00
C LEU A 236 1.12 14.32 -1.01
N PHE A 237 0.65 13.49 -0.09
CA PHE A 237 1.50 12.76 0.85
C PHE A 237 1.64 11.28 0.50
N LEU A 238 0.54 10.63 0.10
CA LEU A 238 0.55 9.20 -0.19
C LEU A 238 1.34 8.87 -1.47
N VAL A 239 1.29 9.72 -2.49
CA VAL A 239 2.06 9.51 -3.73
C VAL A 239 3.57 9.57 -3.48
N PRO A 240 4.14 10.61 -2.83
CA PRO A 240 5.55 10.59 -2.44
C PRO A 240 5.92 9.43 -1.53
N LEU A 241 5.02 9.04 -0.60
CA LEU A 241 5.24 7.88 0.25
C LEU A 241 5.31 6.58 -0.56
N ALA A 242 4.48 6.42 -1.60
CA ALA A 242 4.52 5.28 -2.51
C ALA A 242 5.81 5.26 -3.34
N VAL A 243 6.30 6.43 -3.79
CA VAL A 243 7.61 6.56 -4.45
C VAL A 243 8.75 6.12 -3.54
N VAL A 244 8.75 6.57 -2.27
CA VAL A 244 9.73 6.15 -1.25
C VAL A 244 9.61 4.65 -0.96
N THR A 245 8.39 4.12 -0.90
CA THR A 245 8.11 2.69 -0.70
C THR A 245 8.67 1.85 -1.86
N ALA A 246 8.42 2.25 -3.11
CA ALA A 246 8.95 1.58 -4.28
C ALA A 246 10.49 1.63 -4.31
N TYR A 247 11.07 2.79 -3.98
CA TYR A 247 12.53 2.94 -3.88
C TYR A 247 13.13 1.99 -2.84
N TRP A 248 12.57 1.99 -1.63
CA TRP A 248 13.03 1.12 -0.56
C TRP A 248 12.87 -0.35 -0.93
N PHE A 249 11.73 -0.73 -1.52
CA PHE A 249 11.51 -2.11 -1.93
C PHE A 249 12.48 -2.56 -3.03
N ALA A 250 12.76 -1.71 -4.02
CA ALA A 250 13.80 -1.96 -5.02
C ALA A 250 15.18 -2.19 -4.38
N ARG A 251 15.49 -1.49 -3.29
CA ARG A 251 16.71 -1.71 -2.49
C ARG A 251 16.69 -3.05 -1.76
N VAL A 252 15.54 -3.46 -1.20
CA VAL A 252 15.35 -4.79 -0.58
C VAL A 252 15.56 -5.91 -1.59
N LEU A 253 15.15 -5.71 -2.85
CA LEU A 253 15.39 -6.65 -3.95
C LEU A 253 16.86 -6.72 -4.40
N GLY A 254 17.74 -5.87 -3.86
CA GLY A 254 19.18 -5.90 -4.11
C GLY A 254 19.68 -4.90 -5.16
N LEU A 255 18.86 -3.97 -5.65
CA LEU A 255 19.33 -2.92 -6.55
C LEU A 255 20.23 -1.91 -5.82
N SER A 256 21.24 -1.38 -6.53
CA SER A 256 22.09 -0.29 -6.02
C SER A 256 21.28 0.99 -5.77
N ARG A 257 21.81 1.97 -5.02
CA ARG A 257 21.04 3.18 -4.66
C ARG A 257 20.59 3.92 -5.91
N ARG A 258 21.52 4.07 -6.86
CA ARG A 258 21.26 4.70 -8.16
C ARG A 258 20.27 3.89 -8.99
N MET A 259 20.43 2.57 -9.10
CA MET A 259 19.52 1.75 -9.91
C MET A 259 18.11 1.64 -9.32
N ALA A 260 17.97 1.65 -8.00
CA ALA A 260 16.65 1.75 -7.37
C ALA A 260 15.99 3.11 -7.69
N GLY A 261 16.77 4.20 -7.70
CA GLY A 261 16.27 5.51 -8.14
C GLY A 261 15.84 5.52 -9.60
N VAL A 262 16.66 4.93 -10.50
CA VAL A 262 16.33 4.78 -11.93
C VAL A 262 15.07 3.96 -12.12
N SER A 263 14.95 2.84 -11.40
CA SER A 263 13.77 1.98 -11.44
C SER A 263 12.49 2.74 -11.11
N VAL A 264 12.52 3.51 -10.03
CA VAL A 264 11.38 4.33 -9.62
C VAL A 264 11.10 5.46 -10.61
N LEU A 265 12.13 6.14 -11.13
CA LEU A 265 11.95 7.17 -12.15
C LEU A 265 11.27 6.60 -13.41
N VAL A 266 11.71 5.44 -13.88
CA VAL A 266 11.10 4.76 -15.03
C VAL A 266 9.66 4.36 -14.73
N GLN A 267 9.37 3.85 -13.52
CA GLN A 267 8.00 3.55 -13.10
C GLN A 267 7.10 4.78 -13.17
N ILE A 268 7.56 5.91 -12.63
CA ILE A 268 6.80 7.16 -12.61
C ILE A 268 6.60 7.70 -14.02
N LEU A 269 7.61 7.64 -14.90
CA LEU A 269 7.45 8.02 -16.30
C LEU A 269 6.39 7.17 -17.01
N PHE A 270 6.42 5.85 -16.80
CA PHE A 270 5.38 4.97 -17.34
C PHE A 270 4.01 5.30 -16.79
N TYR A 271 3.88 5.49 -15.47
CA TYR A 271 2.60 5.84 -14.87
C TYR A 271 2.04 7.16 -15.44
N VAL A 272 2.88 8.16 -15.70
CA VAL A 272 2.44 9.41 -16.35
C VAL A 272 1.94 9.14 -17.77
N LEU A 273 2.66 8.32 -18.53
CA LEU A 273 2.28 7.93 -19.90
C LEU A 273 1.12 6.92 -19.96
N MET A 274 0.67 6.42 -18.81
CA MET A 274 -0.44 5.48 -18.64
C MET A 274 -1.63 6.15 -17.92
N ILE A 275 -1.75 7.47 -18.06
CA ILE A 275 -2.97 8.20 -17.72
C ILE A 275 -3.83 8.28 -18.98
N ASP A 276 -4.89 7.47 -19.03
CA ASP A 276 -5.73 7.27 -20.21
C ASP A 276 -7.18 6.93 -19.81
N GLU A 277 -8.12 7.01 -20.77
CA GLU A 277 -9.55 6.74 -20.55
C GLU A 277 -9.86 5.29 -20.15
N SER A 278 -8.98 4.36 -20.55
CA SER A 278 -9.02 2.94 -20.14
C SER A 278 -8.68 2.71 -18.65
N TRP A 279 -8.41 3.79 -17.90
CA TRP A 279 -8.01 3.81 -16.50
C TRP A 279 -6.86 2.84 -16.16
N PRO A 280 -5.71 2.97 -16.83
CA PRO A 280 -4.55 2.16 -16.53
C PRO A 280 -3.99 2.49 -15.14
N VAL A 281 -2.96 1.76 -14.73
CA VAL A 281 -2.31 1.93 -13.42
C VAL A 281 -1.92 3.38 -13.08
N GLY A 282 -1.52 4.18 -14.08
CA GLY A 282 -1.13 5.57 -13.92
C GLY A 282 -2.26 6.48 -13.42
N PHE A 283 -3.46 6.29 -13.97
CA PHE A 283 -4.68 6.98 -13.53
C PHE A 283 -4.93 6.75 -12.04
N TRP A 284 -4.95 5.49 -11.61
CA TRP A 284 -5.21 5.13 -10.21
C TRP A 284 -4.12 5.63 -9.27
N PHE A 285 -2.85 5.52 -9.68
CA PHE A 285 -1.72 5.91 -8.86
C PHE A 285 -1.71 7.41 -8.54
N PHE A 286 -2.01 8.29 -9.51
CA PHE A 286 -1.95 9.74 -9.28
C PHE A 286 -3.24 10.34 -8.76
N GLN A 287 -4.39 9.85 -9.22
CA GLN A 287 -5.68 10.51 -8.97
C GLN A 287 -6.50 9.84 -7.84
N ASN A 288 -6.14 8.61 -7.44
CA ASN A 288 -6.94 7.80 -6.52
C ASN A 288 -6.08 7.09 -5.47
N MET A 289 -4.90 7.63 -5.13
CA MET A 289 -4.00 7.00 -4.16
C MET A 289 -4.64 6.86 -2.77
N ALA A 290 -5.54 7.78 -2.39
CA ALA A 290 -6.30 7.69 -1.15
C ALA A 290 -7.31 6.54 -1.11
N GLU A 291 -7.61 5.86 -2.21
CA GLU A 291 -8.49 4.70 -2.15
C GLU A 291 -7.79 3.49 -1.52
N ASP A 292 -8.59 2.69 -0.80
CA ASP A 292 -8.13 1.50 -0.10
C ASP A 292 -7.38 0.49 -1.00
N LYS A 293 -7.93 0.18 -2.18
CA LYS A 293 -7.34 -0.74 -3.17
C LYS A 293 -6.00 -0.25 -3.71
N VAL A 294 -5.87 1.05 -3.93
CA VAL A 294 -4.67 1.68 -4.48
C VAL A 294 -3.58 1.75 -3.41
N SER A 295 -3.92 2.28 -2.23
CA SER A 295 -3.03 2.30 -1.06
C SER A 295 -2.58 0.89 -0.64
N ALA A 296 -3.48 -0.10 -0.63
CA ALA A 296 -3.12 -1.50 -0.35
C ALA A 296 -2.05 -2.01 -1.32
N THR A 297 -2.17 -1.67 -2.60
CA THR A 297 -1.27 -2.16 -3.66
C THR A 297 0.09 -1.47 -3.62
N PHE A 298 0.13 -0.14 -3.48
CA PHE A 298 1.39 0.61 -3.62
C PHE A 298 2.09 0.93 -2.30
N LEU A 299 1.39 0.88 -1.16
CA LEU A 299 1.97 1.19 0.15
C LEU A 299 2.13 -0.05 1.04
N LEU A 300 1.15 -0.96 1.06
CA LEU A 300 1.17 -2.10 1.98
C LEU A 300 1.79 -3.37 1.36
N ALA A 301 1.42 -3.73 0.12
CA ALA A 301 1.90 -4.95 -0.52
C ALA A 301 3.44 -5.02 -0.67
N PRO A 302 4.16 -3.95 -1.07
CA PRO A 302 5.63 -3.99 -1.16
C PRO A 302 6.29 -4.24 0.20
N VAL A 303 5.68 -3.75 1.27
CA VAL A 303 6.16 -3.98 2.64
C VAL A 303 5.93 -5.45 3.03
N LEU A 304 4.77 -6.03 2.71
CA LEU A 304 4.51 -7.46 2.90
C LEU A 304 5.56 -8.31 2.16
N PHE A 305 5.78 -8.04 0.86
CA PHE A 305 6.76 -8.77 0.05
C PHE A 305 8.17 -8.70 0.63
N SER A 306 8.56 -7.54 1.16
CA SER A 306 9.86 -7.34 1.80
C SER A 306 10.06 -8.27 2.98
N PHE A 307 9.07 -8.41 3.87
CA PHE A 307 9.19 -9.27 5.05
C PHE A 307 9.06 -10.75 4.71
N ILE A 308 8.30 -11.11 3.68
CA ILE A 308 8.27 -12.47 3.14
C ILE A 308 9.64 -12.84 2.58
N LEU A 309 10.24 -11.99 1.76
CA LEU A 309 11.60 -12.19 1.23
C LEU A 309 12.63 -12.28 2.35
N LYS A 310 12.62 -11.34 3.31
CA LYS A 310 13.50 -11.37 4.48
C LYS A 310 13.32 -12.66 5.28
N PHE A 311 12.09 -13.16 5.44
CA PHE A 311 11.81 -14.42 6.12
C PHE A 311 12.32 -15.66 5.35
N LEU A 312 12.15 -15.68 4.02
CA LEU A 312 12.65 -16.77 3.17
C LEU A 312 14.18 -16.83 3.18
N GLN A 313 14.86 -15.68 3.14
CA GLN A 313 16.32 -15.58 3.10
C GLN A 313 16.99 -15.71 4.48
N SER A 314 16.41 -15.08 5.50
CA SER A 314 16.89 -15.08 6.87
C SER A 314 15.72 -15.34 7.82
N PRO A 315 15.40 -16.61 8.07
CA PRO A 315 14.24 -17.01 8.85
C PRO A 315 14.34 -16.48 10.27
N ASN A 316 13.45 -15.56 10.59
CA ASN A 316 13.32 -14.98 11.92
C ASN A 316 11.82 -14.87 12.22
N ARG A 317 11.43 -15.28 13.43
CA ARG A 317 10.05 -15.14 13.92
C ARG A 317 9.56 -13.71 13.79
N ASN A 318 10.42 -12.71 14.02
CA ASN A 318 10.02 -11.31 13.90
C ASN A 318 9.66 -10.91 12.46
N ASN A 319 10.37 -11.44 11.44
CA ASN A 319 10.02 -11.18 10.04
C ASN A 319 8.66 -11.81 9.70
N LEU A 320 8.40 -13.00 10.22
CA LEU A 320 7.12 -13.69 10.06
C LEU A 320 5.97 -12.95 10.77
N THR A 321 6.21 -12.47 11.99
CA THR A 321 5.26 -11.64 12.75
C THR A 321 4.97 -10.33 12.03
N LEU A 322 5.99 -9.65 11.49
CA LEU A 322 5.81 -8.42 10.72
C LEU A 322 5.01 -8.70 9.44
N ALA A 323 5.32 -9.76 8.70
CA ALA A 323 4.55 -10.17 7.54
C ALA A 323 3.07 -10.46 7.90
N PHE A 324 2.82 -11.14 9.02
CA PHE A 324 1.47 -11.39 9.51
C PHE A 324 0.72 -10.09 9.87
N LEU A 325 1.35 -9.17 10.61
CA LEU A 325 0.73 -7.89 10.99
C LEU A 325 0.42 -7.01 9.79
N ILE A 326 1.33 -6.94 8.80
CA ILE A 326 1.10 -6.21 7.55
C ILE A 326 -0.01 -6.90 6.74
N GLY A 327 -0.02 -8.23 6.74
CA GLY A 327 -1.09 -9.04 6.15
C GLY A 327 -2.47 -8.74 6.75
N ILE A 328 -2.55 -8.55 8.08
CA ILE A 328 -3.78 -8.08 8.75
C ILE A 328 -4.15 -6.68 8.26
N GLY A 329 -3.17 -5.78 8.12
CA GLY A 329 -3.39 -4.46 7.51
C GLY A 329 -4.01 -4.58 6.13
N LEU A 330 -3.43 -5.38 5.23
CA LEU A 330 -3.97 -5.64 3.89
C LEU A 330 -5.36 -6.27 3.92
N MET A 331 -5.60 -7.23 4.81
CA MET A 331 -6.90 -7.87 5.00
C MET A 331 -7.99 -6.85 5.33
N LEU A 332 -7.69 -5.94 6.26
CA LEU A 332 -8.62 -4.92 6.76
C LEU A 332 -8.59 -3.62 5.93
N THR A 333 -7.69 -3.51 4.96
CA THR A 333 -7.71 -2.44 3.96
C THR A 333 -8.49 -2.91 2.74
N HIS A 334 -8.03 -3.99 2.10
CA HIS A 334 -8.67 -4.51 0.90
C HIS A 334 -8.38 -6.02 0.67
N PRO A 335 -9.31 -6.94 0.97
CA PRO A 335 -9.10 -8.40 0.89
C PRO A 335 -8.67 -8.94 -0.49
N VAL A 336 -9.15 -8.34 -1.58
CA VAL A 336 -8.75 -8.76 -2.94
C VAL A 336 -7.29 -8.46 -3.23
N ILE A 337 -6.77 -7.33 -2.76
CA ILE A 337 -5.35 -7.00 -2.92
C ILE A 337 -4.50 -7.92 -2.03
N LEU A 338 -4.98 -8.28 -0.84
CA LEU A 338 -4.35 -9.34 -0.03
C LEU A 338 -4.27 -10.65 -0.80
N PHE A 339 -5.34 -11.09 -1.47
CA PHE A 339 -5.33 -12.31 -2.28
C PHE A 339 -4.25 -12.24 -3.38
N LEU A 340 -4.23 -11.17 -4.17
CA LEU A 340 -3.22 -10.98 -5.22
C LEU A 340 -1.79 -10.95 -4.64
N ALA A 341 -1.59 -10.28 -3.50
CA ALA A 341 -0.32 -10.28 -2.79
C ALA A 341 0.07 -11.68 -2.28
N CYS A 342 -0.88 -12.48 -1.81
CA CYS A 342 -0.62 -13.88 -1.43
C CYS A 342 -0.20 -14.72 -2.65
N VAL A 343 -0.80 -14.50 -3.83
CA VAL A 343 -0.41 -15.20 -5.07
C VAL A 343 1.03 -14.85 -5.47
N VAL A 344 1.40 -13.57 -5.50
CA VAL A 344 2.79 -13.15 -5.78
C VAL A 344 3.75 -13.72 -4.75
N SER A 345 3.37 -13.68 -3.47
CA SER A 345 4.18 -14.21 -2.37
C SER A 345 4.36 -15.73 -2.43
N ALA A 346 3.34 -16.47 -2.84
CA ALA A 346 3.42 -17.90 -3.08
C ALA A 346 4.34 -18.19 -4.27
N GLY A 347 4.27 -17.40 -5.34
CA GLY A 347 5.21 -17.47 -6.46
C GLY A 347 6.66 -17.26 -6.03
N LEU A 348 6.92 -16.21 -5.23
CA LEU A 348 8.23 -15.95 -4.63
C LEU A 348 8.75 -17.15 -3.81
N ALA A 349 7.91 -17.67 -2.91
CA ALA A 349 8.27 -18.77 -2.03
C ALA A 349 8.50 -20.07 -2.81
N GLY A 350 7.66 -20.35 -3.81
CA GLY A 350 7.78 -21.49 -4.71
C GLY A 350 9.06 -21.46 -5.53
N ILE A 351 9.40 -20.32 -6.14
CA ILE A 351 10.67 -20.14 -6.86
C ILE A 351 11.86 -20.34 -5.91
N ALA A 352 11.84 -19.71 -4.73
CA ALA A 352 12.89 -19.88 -3.74
C ALA A 352 13.08 -21.34 -3.32
N TRP A 353 11.98 -22.11 -3.20
CA TRP A 353 12.01 -23.52 -2.85
C TRP A 353 12.56 -24.39 -3.97
N LEU A 354 12.10 -24.19 -5.21
CA LEU A 354 12.61 -24.90 -6.40
C LEU A 354 14.12 -24.68 -6.59
N LEU A 355 14.64 -23.52 -6.20
CA LEU A 355 16.06 -23.19 -6.25
C LEU A 355 16.86 -23.64 -5.02
N GLY A 356 16.23 -24.35 -4.07
CA GLY A 356 16.89 -24.82 -2.84
C GLY A 356 17.32 -23.69 -1.90
N LYS A 357 16.72 -22.50 -2.01
CA LYS A 357 17.02 -21.32 -1.18
C LYS A 357 16.16 -21.22 0.09
N THR A 358 15.11 -22.02 0.17
CA THR A 358 14.26 -22.16 1.35
C THR A 358 13.86 -23.64 1.52
N ASP A 359 13.30 -23.97 2.68
CA ASP A 359 12.81 -25.33 2.98
C ASP A 359 11.28 -25.39 3.00
N TRP A 360 10.77 -26.63 2.99
CA TRP A 360 9.34 -26.90 3.03
C TRP A 360 8.66 -26.34 4.31
N TRP A 361 9.35 -26.32 5.45
CA TRP A 361 8.76 -25.85 6.70
C TRP A 361 8.44 -24.35 6.67
N LYS A 362 9.31 -23.55 6.03
CA LYS A 362 9.04 -22.12 5.80
C LYS A 362 7.87 -21.91 4.86
N LEU A 363 7.74 -22.75 3.82
CA LEU A 363 6.56 -22.73 2.95
C LEU A 363 5.29 -23.01 3.75
N LEU A 364 5.30 -24.03 4.60
CA LEU A 364 4.16 -24.37 5.45
C LEU A 364 3.80 -23.21 6.39
N GLN A 365 4.79 -22.57 7.01
CA GLN A 365 4.56 -21.42 7.89
C GLN A 365 3.93 -20.23 7.15
N LEU A 366 4.38 -19.93 5.94
CA LEU A 366 3.77 -18.91 5.08
C LEU A 366 2.34 -19.31 4.66
N ALA A 367 2.14 -20.57 4.28
CA ALA A 367 0.82 -21.08 3.90
C ALA A 367 -0.19 -20.96 5.04
N VAL A 368 0.20 -21.34 6.27
CA VAL A 368 -0.66 -21.19 7.47
C VAL A 368 -1.03 -19.72 7.69
N ILE A 369 -0.07 -18.80 7.57
CA ILE A 369 -0.35 -17.37 7.70
C ILE A 369 -1.31 -16.87 6.61
N PHE A 370 -1.10 -17.23 5.35
CA PHE A 370 -2.00 -16.82 4.28
C PHE A 370 -3.41 -17.37 4.46
N ILE A 371 -3.55 -18.63 4.91
CA ILE A 371 -4.86 -19.21 5.24
C ILE A 371 -5.53 -18.41 6.35
N LEU A 372 -4.83 -18.10 7.44
CA LEU A 372 -5.37 -17.31 8.55
C LEU A 372 -5.81 -15.91 8.11
N LEU A 373 -5.05 -15.27 7.23
CA LEU A 373 -5.35 -13.93 6.70
C LEU A 373 -6.52 -13.94 5.71
N LEU A 374 -6.69 -15.00 4.92
CA LEU A 374 -7.78 -15.11 3.94
C LEU A 374 -9.08 -15.64 4.57
N LEU A 375 -9.01 -16.30 5.73
CA LEU A 375 -10.16 -16.94 6.37
C LEU A 375 -11.33 -15.98 6.62
N PRO A 376 -11.15 -14.75 7.15
CA PRO A 376 -12.27 -13.83 7.37
C PRO A 376 -12.98 -13.45 6.06
N TYR A 377 -12.22 -13.28 4.98
CA TYR A 377 -12.80 -12.98 3.67
C TYR A 377 -13.64 -14.15 3.12
N VAL A 378 -13.10 -15.37 3.23
CA VAL A 378 -13.82 -16.59 2.83
C VAL A 378 -15.09 -16.77 3.66
N ALA A 379 -15.01 -16.51 4.97
CA ALA A 379 -16.17 -16.57 5.86
C ALA A 379 -17.26 -15.58 5.43
N ILE A 380 -16.91 -14.32 5.17
CA ILE A 380 -17.87 -13.30 4.73
C ILE A 380 -18.57 -13.70 3.42
N ARG A 381 -17.81 -14.18 2.41
CA ARG A 381 -18.39 -14.67 1.15
C ARG A 381 -19.33 -15.86 1.33
N ARG A 382 -19.07 -16.72 2.33
CA ARG A 382 -19.95 -17.86 2.63
C ARG A 382 -21.24 -17.43 3.34
N PHE A 383 -21.16 -16.45 4.24
CA PHE A 383 -22.32 -15.92 4.97
C PHE A 383 -23.23 -15.03 4.12
N ASP A 384 -22.65 -14.23 3.23
CA ASP A 384 -23.43 -13.31 2.40
C ASP A 384 -24.01 -14.01 1.17
N ARG A 385 -25.28 -14.39 1.24
CA ARG A 385 -26.03 -15.02 0.14
C ARG A 385 -26.10 -14.13 -1.11
N TYR A 386 -25.97 -12.81 -0.99
CA TYR A 386 -25.92 -11.90 -2.15
C TYR A 386 -24.60 -12.02 -2.92
N SER A 387 -23.53 -12.46 -2.27
CA SER A 387 -22.22 -12.67 -2.90
C SER A 387 -22.02 -14.08 -3.49
N GLN A 388 -22.96 -15.00 -3.23
CA GLN A 388 -22.90 -16.40 -3.71
C GLN A 388 -23.25 -16.55 -5.21
N ALA A 389 -23.71 -15.49 -5.86
CA ALA A 389 -24.09 -15.50 -7.27
C ALA A 389 -23.69 -14.19 -7.97
N ILE A 390 -22.39 -13.91 -8.07
CA ILE A 390 -21.92 -13.23 -9.28
C ILE A 390 -21.62 -14.37 -10.24
N PRO A 391 -22.57 -14.78 -11.11
CA PRO A 391 -22.22 -15.68 -12.20
C PRO A 391 -20.99 -15.12 -12.90
N PHE A 392 -20.09 -16.00 -13.29
CA PHE A 392 -18.87 -15.66 -14.02
C PHE A 392 -19.06 -16.03 -15.48
N ASP A 393 -20.14 -15.53 -16.05
CA ASP A 393 -20.45 -15.63 -17.48
C ASP A 393 -20.18 -14.28 -18.16
N ALA A 394 -20.14 -14.25 -19.48
CA ALA A 394 -19.91 -12.99 -20.18
C ALA A 394 -21.03 -11.96 -19.94
N GLU A 395 -22.27 -12.41 -19.69
CA GLU A 395 -23.44 -11.56 -19.53
C GLU A 395 -23.38 -10.72 -18.23
N SER A 396 -23.07 -11.35 -17.11
CA SER A 396 -22.80 -10.69 -15.82
C SER A 396 -21.60 -9.75 -15.87
N VAL A 397 -20.58 -10.09 -16.67
CA VAL A 397 -19.41 -9.23 -16.84
C VAL A 397 -19.75 -8.01 -17.67
N ILE A 398 -20.43 -8.15 -18.81
CA ILE A 398 -20.83 -7.04 -19.68
C ILE A 398 -21.78 -6.06 -18.97
N THR A 399 -22.63 -6.56 -18.07
CA THR A 399 -23.57 -5.73 -17.30
C THR A 399 -22.91 -4.97 -16.14
N THR A 400 -21.62 -5.20 -15.88
CA THR A 400 -20.86 -4.45 -14.87
C THR A 400 -20.49 -3.06 -15.40
N PHE A 401 -20.55 -2.04 -14.52
CA PHE A 401 -20.19 -0.66 -14.86
C PHE A 401 -18.80 -0.58 -15.54
N GLN A 402 -18.80 -0.11 -16.78
CA GLN A 402 -17.62 0.12 -17.62
C GLN A 402 -16.72 -1.12 -17.78
N ALA A 403 -17.34 -2.29 -17.90
CA ALA A 403 -16.64 -3.56 -18.07
C ALA A 403 -15.62 -3.52 -19.22
N GLU A 404 -15.95 -2.85 -20.32
CA GLU A 404 -15.11 -2.68 -21.49
C GLU A 404 -13.76 -2.01 -21.19
N ARG A 405 -13.64 -1.25 -20.10
CA ARG A 405 -12.38 -0.63 -19.67
C ARG A 405 -11.44 -1.61 -18.98
N TYR A 406 -11.99 -2.66 -18.36
CA TYR A 406 -11.24 -3.53 -17.45
C TYR A 406 -11.01 -4.92 -17.98
N VAL A 407 -11.93 -5.42 -18.81
CA VAL A 407 -11.94 -6.81 -19.26
C VAL A 407 -12.16 -6.91 -20.75
N ASN A 408 -11.72 -8.02 -21.31
CA ASN A 408 -11.93 -8.36 -22.70
C ASN A 408 -13.00 -9.46 -22.80
N VAL A 409 -14.06 -9.20 -23.56
CA VAL A 409 -15.15 -10.14 -23.84
C VAL A 409 -15.35 -10.18 -25.35
N ILE A 410 -15.28 -11.37 -25.95
CA ILE A 410 -15.43 -11.58 -27.40
C ILE A 410 -16.46 -12.69 -27.62
N ASN A 411 -17.49 -12.42 -28.43
CA ASN A 411 -18.57 -13.39 -28.73
C ASN A 411 -19.17 -14.04 -27.46
N ASP A 412 -19.55 -13.23 -26.48
CA ASP A 412 -20.11 -13.66 -25.19
C ASP A 412 -19.23 -14.68 -24.44
N ARG A 413 -17.91 -14.58 -24.60
CA ARG A 413 -16.93 -15.32 -23.81
C ARG A 413 -15.98 -14.36 -23.12
N PHE A 414 -15.69 -14.64 -21.86
CA PHE A 414 -14.75 -13.90 -21.05
C PHE A 414 -13.30 -14.29 -21.39
N TYR A 415 -12.48 -13.34 -21.86
CA TYR A 415 -11.09 -13.57 -22.26
C TYR A 415 -10.05 -13.14 -21.22
N GLY A 416 -10.42 -12.29 -20.26
CA GLY A 416 -9.54 -11.85 -19.18
C GLY A 416 -9.41 -10.33 -19.09
N LEU A 417 -8.23 -9.86 -18.71
CA LEU A 417 -7.88 -8.44 -18.59
C LEU A 417 -7.98 -7.72 -19.96
N ASN A 418 -8.51 -6.49 -19.98
CA ASN A 418 -8.41 -5.64 -21.16
C ASN A 418 -6.92 -5.27 -21.41
N PRO A 419 -6.33 -5.65 -22.56
CA PRO A 419 -4.93 -5.34 -22.88
C PRO A 419 -4.58 -3.85 -22.86
N GLU A 420 -5.54 -2.95 -23.11
CA GLU A 420 -5.34 -1.49 -23.08
C GLU A 420 -4.84 -1.02 -21.71
N THR A 421 -5.19 -1.72 -20.63
CA THR A 421 -4.71 -1.42 -19.27
C THR A 421 -3.21 -1.61 -19.07
N LEU A 422 -2.54 -2.29 -20.02
CA LEU A 422 -1.10 -2.53 -20.05
C LEU A 422 -0.37 -1.64 -21.08
N MET A 423 -1.09 -0.81 -21.82
CA MET A 423 -0.54 0.02 -22.89
C MET A 423 -0.39 1.48 -22.45
N LEU A 424 0.42 2.24 -23.19
CA LEU A 424 0.49 3.68 -23.00
C LEU A 424 -0.78 4.36 -23.56
N LEU A 425 -0.97 5.63 -23.18
CA LEU A 425 -2.03 6.51 -23.65
C LEU A 425 -2.25 6.40 -25.16
N ASN A 426 -3.48 6.56 -25.62
CA ASN A 426 -3.75 6.58 -27.06
C ASN A 426 -3.63 8.00 -27.62
N ILE A 427 -3.38 8.13 -28.92
CA ILE A 427 -3.42 9.43 -29.63
C ILE A 427 -4.49 9.40 -30.73
N PRO A 428 -5.02 10.57 -31.14
CA PRO A 428 -6.02 10.65 -32.21
C PRO A 428 -5.52 10.01 -33.51
N GLN A 429 -6.41 9.30 -34.20
CA GLN A 429 -6.12 8.63 -35.49
C GLN A 429 -5.67 9.60 -36.58
N GLU A 430 -6.12 10.85 -36.50
CA GLU A 430 -5.77 11.93 -37.43
C GLU A 430 -4.32 12.42 -37.28
N SER A 431 -3.63 12.02 -36.20
CA SER A 431 -2.22 12.35 -36.02
C SER A 431 -1.36 11.65 -37.06
N GLY A 432 -0.50 12.41 -37.76
CA GLY A 432 0.45 11.86 -38.74
C GLY A 432 1.44 10.84 -38.16
N PHE A 433 1.57 10.77 -36.83
CA PHE A 433 2.41 9.80 -36.12
C PHE A 433 1.65 8.57 -35.61
N TYR A 434 0.34 8.47 -35.85
CA TYR A 434 -0.51 7.40 -35.29
C TYR A 434 0.06 5.98 -35.50
N PRO A 435 0.49 5.56 -36.71
CA PRO A 435 1.00 4.19 -36.91
C PRO A 435 2.25 3.88 -36.09
N ALA A 436 3.21 4.80 -36.05
CA ALA A 436 4.43 4.65 -35.26
C ALA A 436 4.12 4.65 -33.75
N PHE A 437 3.17 5.50 -33.33
CA PHE A 437 2.79 5.60 -31.94
C PHE A 437 2.03 4.35 -31.45
N GLN A 438 1.21 3.70 -32.28
CA GLN A 438 0.57 2.43 -31.89
C GLN A 438 1.59 1.34 -31.54
N ILE A 439 2.75 1.31 -32.21
CA ILE A 439 3.85 0.41 -31.83
C ILE A 439 4.47 0.86 -30.51
N PHE A 440 4.70 2.17 -30.34
CA PHE A 440 5.25 2.73 -29.10
C PHE A 440 4.36 2.45 -27.87
N ARG A 441 3.04 2.42 -28.03
CA ARG A 441 2.11 2.09 -26.95
C ARG A 441 2.31 0.71 -26.35
N LEU A 442 2.90 -0.22 -27.11
CA LEU A 442 3.21 -1.58 -26.70
C LEU A 442 4.52 -1.70 -25.90
N VAL A 443 5.28 -0.61 -25.71
CA VAL A 443 6.56 -0.63 -24.99
C VAL A 443 6.48 -1.33 -23.61
N PRO A 444 5.48 -1.08 -22.75
CA PRO A 444 5.38 -1.79 -21.47
C PRO A 444 5.24 -3.30 -21.63
N VAL A 445 4.45 -3.76 -22.61
CA VAL A 445 4.26 -5.20 -22.89
C VAL A 445 5.56 -5.82 -23.41
N VAL A 446 6.28 -5.13 -24.30
CA VAL A 446 7.57 -5.59 -24.82
C VAL A 446 8.61 -5.68 -23.69
N LEU A 447 8.67 -4.69 -22.80
CA LEU A 447 9.55 -4.69 -21.64
C LEU A 447 9.21 -5.82 -20.66
N LEU A 448 7.93 -6.08 -20.43
CA LEU A 448 7.46 -7.17 -19.59
C LEU A 448 7.92 -8.53 -20.16
N LEU A 449 7.75 -8.78 -21.45
CA LEU A 449 8.23 -10.02 -22.09
C LEU A 449 9.76 -10.16 -21.99
N PHE A 450 10.49 -9.08 -22.27
CA PHE A 450 11.94 -9.06 -22.16
C PHE A 450 12.41 -9.31 -20.71
N ALA A 451 11.78 -8.66 -19.74
CA ALA A 451 12.09 -8.81 -18.33
C ALA A 451 11.76 -10.22 -17.81
N LEU A 452 10.70 -10.86 -18.31
CA LEU A 452 10.39 -12.25 -17.99
C LEU A 452 11.49 -13.19 -18.48
N ILE A 453 11.91 -13.05 -19.75
CA ILE A 453 13.01 -13.86 -20.31
C ILE A 453 14.27 -13.67 -19.48
N LEU A 454 14.65 -12.43 -19.18
CA LEU A 454 15.80 -12.15 -18.32
C LEU A 454 15.64 -12.72 -16.91
N ALA A 455 14.45 -12.61 -16.31
CA ALA A 455 14.19 -13.11 -14.97
C ALA A 455 14.29 -14.63 -14.91
N LEU A 456 13.84 -15.35 -15.93
CA LEU A 456 13.98 -16.80 -16.01
C LEU A 456 15.44 -17.21 -16.24
N LEU A 457 16.17 -16.53 -17.13
CA LEU A 457 17.59 -16.80 -17.38
C LEU A 457 18.46 -16.53 -16.15
N LYS A 458 18.15 -15.48 -15.39
CA LYS A 458 18.88 -15.04 -14.19
C LYS A 458 18.16 -15.39 -12.90
N ILE A 459 17.25 -16.36 -12.92
CA ILE A 459 16.42 -16.69 -11.75
C ILE A 459 17.29 -17.12 -10.55
N LYS A 460 18.49 -17.64 -10.78
CA LYS A 460 19.43 -18.05 -9.72
C LYS A 460 20.14 -16.88 -9.04
N ASP A 461 20.14 -15.69 -9.64
CA ASP A 461 20.97 -14.55 -9.23
C ASP A 461 20.39 -13.77 -8.04
N GLY A 462 19.11 -13.98 -7.69
CA GLY A 462 18.56 -13.44 -6.45
C GLY A 462 17.08 -13.02 -6.50
N PRO A 463 16.60 -12.38 -5.41
CA PRO A 463 15.18 -12.12 -5.18
C PRO A 463 14.55 -11.14 -6.17
N LEU A 464 15.33 -10.25 -6.78
CA LEU A 464 14.86 -9.36 -7.85
C LEU A 464 14.19 -10.13 -8.98
N TYR A 465 14.85 -11.17 -9.47
CA TYR A 465 14.35 -11.97 -10.59
C TYR A 465 13.18 -12.85 -10.18
N TRP A 466 13.16 -13.34 -8.93
CA TRP A 466 12.00 -14.08 -8.40
C TRP A 466 10.75 -13.20 -8.37
N TYR A 467 10.90 -11.97 -7.89
CA TYR A 467 9.80 -11.01 -7.79
C TYR A 467 9.28 -10.62 -9.17
N VAL A 468 10.18 -10.26 -10.09
CA VAL A 468 9.81 -9.91 -11.46
C VAL A 468 9.09 -11.08 -12.14
N ALA A 469 9.63 -12.30 -12.05
CA ALA A 469 8.96 -13.48 -12.60
C ALA A 469 7.58 -13.73 -11.98
N ALA A 470 7.45 -13.67 -10.65
CA ALA A 470 6.18 -13.91 -9.96
C ALA A 470 5.09 -12.90 -10.34
N CYS A 471 5.45 -11.61 -10.41
CA CYS A 471 4.52 -10.57 -10.85
C CYS A 471 4.10 -10.72 -12.32
N ILE A 472 5.06 -10.96 -13.21
CA ILE A 472 4.77 -11.09 -14.64
C ILE A 472 3.92 -12.34 -14.91
N LEU A 473 4.18 -13.46 -14.24
CA LEU A 473 3.35 -14.65 -14.35
C LEU A 473 1.91 -14.41 -13.90
N LEU A 474 1.70 -13.63 -12.84
CA LEU A 474 0.36 -13.20 -12.42
C LEU A 474 -0.32 -12.35 -13.49
N VAL A 475 0.39 -11.36 -14.06
CA VAL A 475 -0.15 -10.49 -15.13
C VAL A 475 -0.47 -11.31 -16.38
N ALA A 476 0.44 -12.19 -16.81
CA ALA A 476 0.24 -13.08 -17.94
C ALA A 476 -0.98 -14.00 -17.72
N PHE A 477 -1.14 -14.55 -16.52
CA PHE A 477 -2.30 -15.38 -16.17
C PHE A 477 -3.64 -14.63 -16.21
N ALA A 478 -3.64 -13.31 -15.99
CA ALA A 478 -4.85 -12.49 -16.14
C ALA A 478 -5.10 -12.05 -17.59
N ALA A 479 -4.03 -11.84 -18.37
CA ALA A 479 -4.09 -11.25 -19.71
C ALA A 479 -4.20 -12.29 -20.84
N ILE A 480 -3.66 -13.50 -20.66
CA ILE A 480 -3.70 -14.54 -21.70
C ILE A 480 -5.14 -15.07 -21.83
N PRO A 481 -5.71 -15.06 -23.06
CA PRO A 481 -6.99 -15.71 -23.38
C PRO A 481 -7.14 -17.07 -22.70
N TYR A 482 -8.32 -17.34 -22.13
CA TYR A 482 -8.64 -18.63 -21.49
C TYR A 482 -7.84 -18.99 -20.23
N THR A 483 -7.09 -18.06 -19.64
CA THR A 483 -6.48 -18.26 -18.32
C THR A 483 -7.07 -17.32 -17.26
N GLY A 484 -7.42 -16.09 -17.65
CA GLY A 484 -8.00 -15.09 -16.76
C GLY A 484 -9.34 -15.49 -16.12
N TRP A 485 -10.15 -16.34 -16.78
CA TRP A 485 -11.43 -16.84 -16.21
C TRP A 485 -11.22 -17.58 -14.88
N ALA A 486 -10.07 -18.24 -14.68
CA ALA A 486 -9.75 -18.93 -13.44
C ALA A 486 -9.56 -17.96 -12.26
N LEU A 487 -9.05 -16.75 -12.52
CA LEU A 487 -9.04 -15.68 -11.50
C LEU A 487 -10.46 -15.23 -11.16
N GLY A 488 -11.39 -15.32 -12.10
CA GLY A 488 -12.81 -15.01 -11.90
C GLY A 488 -13.44 -15.74 -10.72
N TYR A 489 -13.03 -16.98 -10.42
CA TYR A 489 -13.53 -17.68 -9.22
C TYR A 489 -13.16 -16.98 -7.90
N PHE A 490 -12.09 -16.20 -7.89
CA PHE A 490 -11.55 -15.56 -6.69
C PHE A 490 -11.81 -14.06 -6.65
N ILE A 491 -11.88 -13.37 -7.80
CA ILE A 491 -12.03 -11.90 -7.90
C ILE A 491 -13.09 -11.56 -8.95
N SER A 492 -13.87 -10.49 -8.77
CA SER A 492 -14.87 -10.07 -9.79
C SER A 492 -14.18 -9.54 -11.06
N ALA A 493 -14.90 -9.49 -12.20
CA ALA A 493 -14.36 -8.97 -13.45
C ALA A 493 -13.84 -7.52 -13.32
N ARG A 494 -14.58 -6.64 -12.62
CA ARG A 494 -14.12 -5.28 -12.29
C ARG A 494 -12.82 -5.25 -11.48
N MET A 495 -12.53 -6.29 -10.72
CA MET A 495 -11.31 -6.40 -9.92
C MET A 495 -10.11 -6.92 -10.71
N MET A 496 -10.31 -7.44 -11.92
CA MET A 496 -9.25 -8.04 -12.72
C MET A 496 -8.20 -7.02 -13.19
N SER A 497 -8.61 -5.78 -13.48
CA SER A 497 -7.72 -4.68 -13.83
C SER A 497 -6.63 -4.42 -12.79
N ARG A 498 -6.87 -4.79 -11.53
CA ARG A 498 -5.93 -4.62 -10.42
C ARG A 498 -4.73 -5.57 -10.52
N VAL A 499 -4.84 -6.64 -11.30
CA VAL A 499 -3.70 -7.50 -11.60
C VAL A 499 -2.61 -6.72 -12.34
N ALA A 500 -3.00 -5.84 -13.28
CA ALA A 500 -2.06 -5.00 -14.02
C ALA A 500 -1.25 -4.08 -13.10
N TRP A 501 -1.77 -3.73 -11.92
CA TRP A 501 -1.08 -2.86 -10.95
C TRP A 501 0.13 -3.53 -10.29
N PHE A 502 0.21 -4.86 -10.33
CA PHE A 502 1.38 -5.63 -9.88
C PHE A 502 2.47 -5.73 -10.95
N SER A 503 2.25 -5.18 -12.16
CA SER A 503 3.26 -5.13 -13.21
C SER A 503 4.51 -4.37 -12.73
N PRO A 504 5.70 -5.01 -12.73
CA PRO A 504 6.91 -4.44 -12.14
C PRO A 504 7.61 -3.45 -13.09
N LEU A 505 6.87 -2.58 -13.80
CA LEU A 505 7.35 -1.70 -14.89
C LEU A 505 8.66 -0.98 -14.59
N GLY A 506 8.81 -0.44 -13.37
CA GLY A 506 10.05 0.20 -12.94
C GLY A 506 11.24 -0.74 -12.88
N LEU A 507 11.06 -1.95 -12.38
CA LEU A 507 12.12 -2.97 -12.28
C LEU A 507 12.46 -3.53 -13.67
N GLU A 508 11.46 -3.70 -14.54
CA GLU A 508 11.64 -4.11 -15.93
C GLU A 508 12.54 -3.12 -16.68
N GLY A 509 12.23 -1.82 -16.60
CA GLY A 509 13.04 -0.78 -17.21
C GLY A 509 14.45 -0.70 -16.63
N ALA A 510 14.61 -0.84 -15.31
CA ALA A 510 15.94 -0.89 -14.68
C ALA A 510 16.76 -2.12 -15.11
N LEU A 511 16.12 -3.28 -15.30
CA LEU A 511 16.76 -4.48 -15.82
C LEU A 511 17.17 -4.32 -17.29
N ALA A 512 16.32 -3.71 -18.11
CA ALA A 512 16.65 -3.38 -19.49
C ALA A 512 17.87 -2.44 -19.56
N ILE A 513 17.87 -1.35 -18.79
CA ILE A 513 19.01 -0.43 -18.72
C ILE A 513 20.27 -1.15 -18.26
N LYS A 514 20.19 -2.01 -17.24
CA LYS A 514 21.36 -2.69 -16.67
C LYS A 514 22.02 -3.71 -17.61
N HIS A 515 21.25 -4.34 -18.50
CA HIS A 515 21.74 -5.45 -19.33
C HIS A 515 21.87 -5.11 -20.82
N ILE A 516 21.29 -4.00 -21.30
CA ILE A 516 21.37 -3.54 -22.69
C ILE A 516 22.36 -2.37 -22.83
N LEU A 517 22.36 -1.44 -21.87
CA LEU A 517 23.26 -0.27 -21.83
C LEU A 517 24.42 -0.52 -20.88
#